data_AF-A0A521C4Q2-F1
#
_entry.id   AF-A0A521C4Q2-F1
#
_cell.length_a   1.000
_cell.length_b   1.000
_cell.length_c   1.000
_cell.angle_alpha   90.00
_cell.angle_beta   90.00
_cell.angle_gamma   90.00
#
_symmetry.space_group_name_H-M   'P 1'
#
loop_
_entity.id
_entity.type
_entity.pdbx_description
1 polymer ?
#
loop_
_entity_poly.entity_id
_entity_poly.type
_entity_poly.pdbx_seq_one_letter_code
_entity_poly.pdbx_strand_id
1 'polypeptide(L)'
;MNAKTILICILIFISRVVDLYTTLLAAQFSMKNFHNEEQNLIVKITSMSMKTFFIMEIILAGLVIGCYLLYLKNRNLFAIKAFNLKQYINMYFFNKTTTEIKDWLTYVNLKKTLVLFGSCVPIYIVTTSILFSLNNYWVSLYKENNQTAIKYYLSLNKYYFFDFIIFVFPIILIMLLLIHKLYNEFENNNISKMVY
;
A
#
# COMPACT_ATOMS: atom_id res chain seq x y z
N MET A 1 -23.80 -5.60 -4.03
CA MET A 1 -22.32 -5.60 -4.21
C MET A 1 -21.94 -6.95 -4.83
N ASN A 2 -21.11 -7.00 -5.87
CA ASN A 2 -20.75 -8.28 -6.52
C ASN A 2 -19.88 -9.15 -5.57
N ALA A 3 -20.02 -10.47 -5.61
CA ALA A 3 -19.23 -11.44 -4.84
C ALA A 3 -17.71 -11.19 -4.95
N LYS A 4 -17.23 -10.80 -6.15
CA LYS A 4 -15.81 -10.43 -6.35
C LYS A 4 -15.36 -9.27 -5.45
N THR A 5 -16.20 -8.25 -5.28
CA THR A 5 -15.88 -7.10 -4.43
C THR A 5 -15.81 -7.51 -2.97
N ILE A 6 -16.78 -8.33 -2.52
CA ILE A 6 -16.81 -8.85 -1.15
C ILE A 6 -15.56 -9.65 -0.85
N LEU A 7 -15.18 -10.57 -1.76
CA LEU A 7 -13.96 -11.37 -1.64
C LEU A 7 -12.72 -10.49 -1.51
N ILE A 8 -12.58 -9.44 -2.32
CA ILE A 8 -11.44 -8.52 -2.23
C ILE A 8 -11.40 -7.79 -0.88
N CYS A 9 -12.55 -7.33 -0.37
CA CYS A 9 -12.60 -6.70 0.96
C CYS A 9 -12.19 -7.68 2.06
N ILE A 10 -12.65 -8.93 1.99
CA ILE A 10 -12.25 -10.00 2.91
C ILE A 10 -10.74 -10.25 2.82
N LEU A 11 -10.17 -10.33 1.62
CA LEU A 11 -8.73 -10.54 1.43
C LEU A 11 -7.91 -9.39 2.01
N ILE A 12 -8.32 -8.14 1.83
CA ILE A 12 -7.69 -6.97 2.44
C ILE A 12 -7.69 -7.11 3.97
N PHE A 13 -8.85 -7.44 4.54
CA PHE A 13 -9.00 -7.58 5.99
C PHE A 13 -8.16 -8.72 6.55
N ILE A 14 -8.25 -9.92 5.97
CA ILE A 14 -7.46 -11.09 6.38
C ILE A 14 -5.97 -10.79 6.27
N SER A 15 -5.51 -10.16 5.18
CA SER A 15 -4.10 -9.81 5.00
C SER A 15 -3.60 -8.92 6.13
N ARG A 16 -4.39 -7.92 6.55
CA ARG A 16 -4.05 -7.06 7.69
C ARG A 16 -4.07 -7.81 9.03
N VAL A 17 -5.01 -8.72 9.23
CA VAL A 17 -5.06 -9.54 10.46
C VAL A 17 -3.86 -10.48 10.55
N VAL A 18 -3.45 -11.10 9.43
CA VAL A 18 -2.26 -11.96 9.38
C VAL A 18 -1.00 -11.15 9.69
N ASP A 19 -0.87 -9.97 9.08
CA ASP A 19 0.23 -9.03 9.34
C ASP A 19 0.31 -8.68 10.83
N LEU A 20 -0.80 -8.23 11.43
CA LEU A 20 -0.89 -7.93 12.87
C LEU A 20 -0.56 -9.13 13.76
N TYR A 21 -1.04 -10.32 13.40
CA TYR A 21 -0.75 -11.53 14.15
C TYR A 21 0.75 -11.87 14.11
N THR A 22 1.39 -11.75 12.95
CA THR A 22 2.84 -11.99 12.86
C THR A 22 3.65 -10.91 13.57
N THR A 23 3.21 -9.65 13.58
CA THR A 23 3.80 -8.59 14.41
C THR A 23 3.69 -8.93 15.89
N LEU A 24 2.53 -9.45 16.33
CA LEU A 24 2.35 -9.93 17.70
C LEU A 24 3.36 -11.03 18.03
N LEU A 25 3.51 -12.03 17.18
CA LEU A 25 4.48 -13.12 17.38
C LEU A 25 5.91 -12.57 17.48
N ALA A 26 6.34 -11.75 16.52
CA ALA A 26 7.67 -11.17 16.52
C ALA A 26 7.94 -10.31 17.77
N ALA A 27 6.95 -9.55 18.25
CA ALA A 27 7.07 -8.68 19.42
C ALA A 27 6.95 -9.43 20.76
N GLN A 28 6.19 -10.52 20.85
CA GLN A 28 5.93 -11.25 22.10
C GLN A 28 7.19 -11.84 22.74
N PHE A 29 8.19 -12.22 21.93
CA PHE A 29 9.49 -12.71 22.44
C PHE A 29 10.33 -11.62 23.12
N SER A 30 9.88 -10.37 23.13
CA SER A 30 10.51 -9.25 23.84
C SER A 30 9.45 -8.37 24.51
N MET A 31 8.77 -8.92 25.52
CA MET A 31 7.78 -8.17 26.31
C MET A 31 8.33 -6.94 27.05
N LYS A 32 9.65 -6.67 26.99
CA LYS A 32 10.25 -5.58 27.76
C LYS A 32 10.25 -4.23 27.06
N ASN A 33 10.13 -4.11 25.72
CA ASN A 33 10.00 -2.82 25.02
C ASN A 33 9.48 -2.94 23.56
N PHE A 34 8.17 -3.12 23.37
CA PHE A 34 7.51 -3.07 22.04
C PHE A 34 7.93 -1.83 21.22
N HIS A 35 8.05 -0.69 21.89
CA HIS A 35 8.43 0.58 21.29
C HIS A 35 9.80 0.58 20.59
N ASN A 36 10.77 -0.18 21.12
CA ASN A 36 12.14 -0.20 20.59
C ASN A 36 12.30 -1.20 19.43
N GLU A 37 11.41 -2.18 19.34
CA GLU A 37 11.49 -3.24 18.33
C GLU A 37 10.60 -2.97 17.12
N GLU A 38 9.47 -2.29 17.33
CA GLU A 38 8.55 -1.93 16.26
C GLU A 38 9.24 -0.95 15.30
N GLN A 39 9.29 -1.29 14.00
CA GLN A 39 9.92 -0.44 12.99
C GLN A 39 8.99 0.68 12.50
N ASN A 40 7.70 0.61 12.85
CA ASN A 40 6.75 1.67 12.54
C ASN A 40 7.16 3.01 13.20
N LEU A 41 7.46 4.00 12.35
CA LEU A 41 7.86 5.34 12.77
C LEU A 41 6.81 6.01 13.66
N ILE A 42 5.52 5.80 13.40
CA ILE A 42 4.43 6.37 14.21
C ILE A 42 4.52 5.82 15.63
N VAL A 43 4.74 4.51 15.81
CA VAL A 43 4.88 3.89 17.13
C VAL A 43 6.10 4.45 17.87
N LYS A 44 7.23 4.65 17.17
CA LYS A 44 8.45 5.25 17.75
C LYS A 44 8.30 6.73 18.13
N ILE A 45 7.54 7.51 17.36
CA ILE A 45 7.37 8.95 17.64
C ILE A 45 6.32 9.18 18.73
N THR A 46 5.25 8.39 18.72
CA THR A 46 4.09 8.61 19.61
C THR A 46 4.11 7.76 20.87
N SER A 47 5.11 6.89 21.03
CA SER A 47 5.23 5.95 22.14
C SER A 47 3.96 5.12 22.34
N MET A 48 3.34 4.71 21.23
CA MET A 48 2.09 3.95 21.26
C MET A 48 2.26 2.60 21.97
N SER A 49 1.30 2.29 22.83
CA SER A 49 1.16 0.93 23.36
C SER A 49 0.80 -0.05 22.24
N MET A 50 1.20 -1.32 22.39
CA MET A 50 0.86 -2.37 21.44
C MET A 50 -0.65 -2.47 21.21
N LYS A 51 -1.46 -2.37 22.26
CA LYS A 51 -2.93 -2.39 22.15
C LYS A 51 -3.44 -1.23 21.29
N THR A 52 -2.92 -0.03 21.50
CA THR A 52 -3.30 1.16 20.71
C THR A 52 -2.92 1.00 19.24
N PHE A 53 -1.72 0.50 18.97
CA PHE A 53 -1.24 0.23 17.62
C PHE A 53 -2.17 -0.75 16.88
N PHE A 54 -2.56 -1.85 17.54
CA PHE A 54 -3.44 -2.86 16.93
C PHE A 54 -4.83 -2.30 16.63
N ILE A 55 -5.40 -1.49 17.53
CA ILE A 55 -6.69 -0.81 17.29
C ILE A 55 -6.58 0.14 16.09
N MET A 56 -5.50 0.92 16.01
CA MET A 56 -5.26 1.84 14.90
C MET A 56 -5.16 1.10 13.56
N GLU A 57 -4.45 -0.02 13.51
CA GLU A 57 -4.32 -0.83 12.28
C GLU A 57 -5.66 -1.44 11.83
N ILE A 58 -6.53 -1.85 12.75
CA ILE A 58 -7.89 -2.30 12.41
C ILE A 58 -8.71 -1.15 11.82
N ILE A 59 -8.63 0.04 12.40
CA ILE A 59 -9.30 1.24 11.87
C ILE A 59 -8.76 1.57 10.47
N LEU A 60 -7.45 1.52 10.29
CA LEU A 60 -6.80 1.72 9.00
C LEU A 60 -7.23 0.67 7.97
N ALA A 61 -7.37 -0.60 8.35
CA ALA A 61 -7.91 -1.63 7.46
C ALA A 61 -9.33 -1.28 6.98
N GLY A 62 -10.17 -0.77 7.88
CA GLY A 62 -11.50 -0.26 7.53
C GLY A 62 -11.46 0.92 6.56
N LEU A 63 -10.57 1.90 6.79
CA LEU A 63 -10.39 3.06 5.91
C LEU A 63 -9.90 2.64 4.51
N VAL A 64 -8.96 1.71 4.45
CA VAL A 64 -8.41 1.12 3.22
C VAL A 64 -9.51 0.43 2.41
N ILE A 65 -10.39 -0.35 3.06
CA ILE A 65 -11.58 -0.91 2.41
C ILE A 65 -12.49 0.21 1.90
N GLY A 66 -12.70 1.26 2.69
CA GLY A 66 -13.46 2.45 2.29
C GLY A 66 -12.89 3.11 1.02
N CYS A 67 -11.57 3.27 0.91
CA CYS A 67 -10.90 3.78 -0.30
C CYS A 67 -11.16 2.89 -1.53
N TYR A 68 -11.09 1.56 -1.37
CA TYR A 68 -11.39 0.64 -2.47
C TYR A 68 -12.85 0.73 -2.93
N LEU A 69 -13.81 0.83 -1.99
CA LEU A 69 -15.22 1.02 -2.32
C LEU A 69 -15.47 2.37 -2.99
N LEU A 70 -14.78 3.43 -2.55
CA LEU A 70 -14.84 4.75 -3.18
C LEU A 70 -14.35 4.68 -4.63
N TYR A 71 -13.26 3.94 -4.89
CA TYR A 71 -12.78 3.68 -6.24
C TYR A 71 -13.86 3.00 -7.09
N LEU A 72 -14.46 1.90 -6.62
CA LEU A 72 -15.48 1.17 -7.39
C LEU A 72 -16.68 2.06 -7.75
N LYS A 73 -17.10 2.93 -6.83
CA LYS A 73 -18.20 3.89 -7.05
C LYS A 73 -17.85 4.98 -8.08
N ASN A 74 -16.58 5.38 -8.18
CA ASN A 74 -16.14 6.53 -8.97
C ASN A 74 -15.18 6.15 -10.12
N ARG A 75 -15.20 4.90 -10.58
CA ARG A 75 -14.35 4.41 -11.67
C ARG A 75 -14.49 5.19 -12.98
N ASN A 76 -15.64 5.83 -13.19
CA ASN A 76 -15.90 6.68 -14.36
C ASN A 76 -15.01 7.94 -14.38
N LEU A 77 -14.38 8.33 -13.27
CA LEU A 77 -13.45 9.46 -13.24
C LEU A 77 -12.17 9.22 -14.07
N PHE A 78 -11.89 7.96 -14.44
CA PHE A 78 -10.80 7.60 -15.36
C PHE A 78 -11.18 7.74 -16.83
N ALA A 79 -12.45 7.98 -17.17
CA ALA A 79 -12.89 8.12 -18.57
C ALA A 79 -12.49 9.49 -19.15
N ILE A 80 -11.20 9.69 -19.39
CA ILE A 80 -10.61 10.92 -19.90
C ILE A 80 -10.00 10.65 -21.28
N LYS A 81 -10.37 11.48 -22.25
CA LYS A 81 -9.75 11.46 -23.59
C LYS A 81 -8.59 12.45 -23.62
N ALA A 82 -7.43 12.00 -24.05
CA ALA A 82 -6.22 12.82 -24.17
C ALA A 82 -5.32 12.30 -25.30
N PHE A 83 -4.55 13.18 -25.94
CA PHE A 83 -3.71 12.80 -27.09
C PHE A 83 -2.43 12.06 -26.69
N ASN A 84 -1.91 12.30 -25.49
CA ASN A 84 -0.73 11.64 -24.96
C ASN A 84 -0.83 11.44 -23.43
N LEU A 85 0.04 10.59 -22.88
CA LEU A 85 0.03 10.23 -21.47
C LEU A 85 0.24 11.45 -20.55
N LYS A 86 1.13 12.38 -20.92
CA LYS A 86 1.38 13.59 -20.13
C LYS A 86 0.11 14.43 -19.99
N GLN A 87 -0.60 14.65 -21.09
CA GLN A 87 -1.88 15.36 -21.09
C GLN A 87 -2.94 14.60 -20.30
N TYR A 88 -2.98 13.27 -20.40
CA TYR A 88 -3.90 12.44 -19.61
C TYR A 88 -3.68 12.63 -18.11
N ILE A 89 -2.43 12.56 -17.64
CA ILE A 89 -2.05 12.77 -16.24
C ILE A 89 -2.46 14.17 -15.78
N ASN A 90 -2.15 15.20 -16.57
CA ASN A 90 -2.53 16.57 -16.26
C ASN A 90 -4.05 16.74 -16.16
N MET A 91 -4.80 16.19 -17.11
CA MET A 91 -6.27 16.27 -17.11
C MET A 91 -6.87 15.45 -15.96
N TYR A 92 -6.24 14.33 -15.58
CA TYR A 92 -6.64 13.55 -14.43
C TYR A 92 -6.48 14.39 -13.15
N PHE A 93 -5.27 14.82 -12.80
CA PHE A 93 -5.04 15.49 -11.51
C PHE A 93 -5.55 16.92 -11.45
N PHE A 94 -5.56 17.67 -12.56
CA PHE A 94 -5.78 19.13 -12.55
C PHE A 94 -6.98 19.59 -13.36
N ASN A 95 -7.66 18.70 -14.09
CA ASN A 95 -8.68 19.07 -15.08
C ASN A 95 -8.17 20.08 -16.13
N LYS A 96 -6.85 20.14 -16.36
CA LYS A 96 -6.18 21.02 -17.33
C LYS A 96 -5.34 20.18 -18.28
N THR A 97 -5.15 20.65 -19.51
CA THR A 97 -4.27 19.99 -20.50
C THR A 97 -2.79 20.23 -20.17
N THR A 98 -2.47 21.43 -19.71
CA THR A 98 -1.13 21.87 -19.29
C THR A 98 -1.17 22.42 -17.87
N THR A 99 -0.12 22.18 -17.11
CA THR A 99 -0.04 22.51 -15.68
C THR A 99 1.31 23.17 -15.38
N GLU A 100 1.29 24.23 -14.60
CA GLU A 100 2.49 24.83 -14.02
C GLU A 100 2.78 24.23 -12.64
N ILE A 101 3.99 24.39 -12.12
CA ILE A 101 4.37 23.88 -10.78
C ILE A 101 3.44 24.43 -9.69
N LYS A 102 3.03 25.71 -9.79
CA LYS A 102 2.10 26.34 -8.84
C LYS A 102 0.73 25.66 -8.79
N ASP A 103 0.32 24.98 -9.86
CA ASP A 103 -0.97 24.29 -9.89
C ASP A 103 -0.99 23.04 -9.00
N TRP A 104 0.19 22.45 -8.72
CA TRP A 104 0.35 21.23 -7.92
C TRP A 104 -0.05 21.38 -6.46
N LEU A 105 -0.02 22.59 -5.92
CA LEU A 105 -0.43 22.85 -4.54
C LEU A 105 -1.90 23.27 -4.45
N THR A 106 -2.45 23.90 -5.48
CA THR A 106 -3.71 24.64 -5.40
C THR A 106 -4.87 23.97 -6.13
N TYR A 107 -4.60 23.21 -7.19
CA TYR A 107 -5.63 22.68 -8.12
C TYR A 107 -5.66 21.16 -8.23
N VAL A 108 -4.95 20.43 -7.36
CA VAL A 108 -5.02 18.96 -7.35
C VAL A 108 -6.42 18.51 -6.99
N ASN A 109 -7.01 17.68 -7.85
CA ASN A 109 -8.29 17.05 -7.63
C ASN A 109 -8.14 15.90 -6.63
N LEU A 110 -8.23 16.23 -5.33
CA LEU A 110 -8.11 15.29 -4.22
C LEU A 110 -9.03 14.07 -4.37
N LYS A 111 -10.24 14.27 -4.89
CA LYS A 111 -11.19 13.17 -5.13
C LYS A 111 -10.63 12.16 -6.13
N LYS A 112 -10.10 12.62 -7.27
CA LYS A 112 -9.46 11.75 -8.26
C LYS A 112 -8.21 11.09 -7.70
N THR A 113 -7.38 11.82 -6.94
CA THR A 113 -6.22 11.25 -6.25
C THR A 113 -6.60 10.11 -5.31
N LEU A 114 -7.60 10.29 -4.45
CA LEU A 114 -8.08 9.24 -3.54
C LEU A 114 -8.66 8.02 -4.29
N VAL A 115 -9.35 8.27 -5.41
CA VAL A 115 -9.87 7.20 -6.28
C VAL A 115 -8.75 6.42 -6.96
N LEU A 116 -7.66 7.10 -7.36
CA LEU A 116 -6.46 6.45 -7.87
C LEU A 116 -5.80 5.56 -6.82
N PHE A 117 -5.58 6.07 -5.61
CA PHE A 117 -5.07 5.25 -4.50
C PHE A 117 -5.97 4.05 -4.21
N GLY A 118 -7.28 4.27 -4.11
CA GLY A 118 -8.26 3.21 -3.87
C GLY A 118 -8.25 2.09 -4.93
N SER A 119 -7.84 2.39 -6.17
CA SER A 119 -7.72 1.39 -7.23
C SER A 119 -6.55 0.44 -7.05
N CYS A 120 -5.49 0.87 -6.35
CA CYS A 120 -4.26 0.12 -6.15
C CYS A 120 -4.25 -0.62 -4.80
N VAL A 121 -5.09 -0.19 -3.86
CA VAL A 121 -5.22 -0.72 -2.49
C VAL A 121 -5.20 -2.26 -2.43
N PRO A 122 -6.02 -3.00 -3.19
CA PRO A 122 -6.06 -4.46 -3.04
C PRO A 122 -4.70 -5.13 -3.27
N ILE A 123 -4.02 -4.77 -4.37
CA ILE A 123 -2.73 -5.35 -4.73
C ILE A 123 -1.66 -4.89 -3.74
N TYR A 124 -1.65 -3.59 -3.44
CA TYR A 124 -0.68 -3.00 -2.53
C TYR A 124 -0.74 -3.64 -1.13
N ILE A 125 -1.94 -3.75 -0.56
CA ILE A 125 -2.14 -4.26 0.80
C ILE A 125 -1.80 -5.74 0.91
N VAL A 126 -2.28 -6.56 -0.03
CA VAL A 126 -2.01 -8.00 -0.02
C VAL A 126 -0.50 -8.25 -0.16
N THR A 127 0.16 -7.57 -1.10
CA THR A 127 1.59 -7.77 -1.34
C THR A 127 2.43 -7.34 -0.15
N THR A 128 2.19 -6.13 0.39
CA THR A 128 2.94 -5.62 1.54
C THR A 128 2.71 -6.44 2.79
N SER A 129 1.47 -6.85 3.07
CA SER A 129 1.16 -7.71 4.23
C SER A 129 1.82 -9.09 4.12
N ILE A 130 1.88 -9.70 2.94
CA ILE A 130 2.60 -10.97 2.77
C ILE A 130 4.09 -10.79 3.08
N LEU A 131 4.72 -9.75 2.53
CA LEU A 131 6.14 -9.50 2.75
C LEU A 131 6.47 -9.21 4.22
N PHE A 132 5.66 -8.37 4.88
CA PHE A 132 5.83 -8.05 6.29
C PHE A 132 5.57 -9.25 7.19
N SER A 133 4.54 -10.04 6.88
CA SER A 133 4.24 -11.27 7.62
C SER A 133 5.38 -12.28 7.53
N LEU A 134 5.95 -12.46 6.33
CA LEU A 134 7.11 -13.33 6.12
C LEU A 134 8.33 -12.81 6.88
N ASN A 135 8.59 -11.50 6.85
CA ASN A 135 9.67 -10.88 7.61
C ASN A 135 9.50 -11.12 9.12
N ASN A 136 8.31 -10.85 9.66
CA ASN A 136 8.00 -11.02 11.08
C ASN A 136 8.10 -12.48 11.52
N TYR A 137 7.60 -13.41 10.70
CA TYR A 137 7.76 -14.83 10.95
C TYR A 137 9.24 -15.25 10.98
N TRP A 138 10.06 -14.72 10.07
CA TRP A 138 11.49 -14.97 10.07
C TRP A 138 12.18 -14.43 11.33
N VAL A 139 11.82 -13.22 11.77
CA VAL A 139 12.30 -12.65 13.04
C VAL A 139 11.89 -13.53 14.22
N SER A 140 10.69 -14.11 14.22
CA SER A 140 10.27 -15.08 15.25
C SER A 140 11.21 -16.29 15.29
N LEU A 141 11.49 -16.92 14.14
CA LEU A 141 12.41 -18.06 14.05
C LEU A 141 13.84 -17.70 14.48
N TYR A 142 14.29 -16.48 14.15
CA TYR A 142 15.58 -15.95 14.61
C TYR A 142 15.62 -15.88 16.14
N LYS A 143 14.56 -15.35 16.78
CA LYS A 143 14.45 -15.22 18.24
C LYS A 143 14.32 -16.57 18.95
N GLU A 144 13.78 -17.59 18.27
CA GLU A 144 13.73 -18.98 18.75
C GLU A 144 15.07 -19.73 18.63
N ASN A 145 16.16 -19.04 18.26
CA ASN A 145 17.50 -19.61 18.06
C ASN A 145 17.57 -20.67 16.95
N ASN A 146 16.71 -20.58 15.94
CA ASN A 146 16.80 -21.45 14.76
C ASN A 146 18.05 -21.10 13.95
N GLN A 147 19.04 -22.00 13.96
CA GLN A 147 20.36 -21.77 13.35
C GLN A 147 20.31 -21.45 11.85
N THR A 148 19.39 -22.08 11.12
CA THR A 148 19.18 -21.83 9.70
C THR A 148 18.63 -20.43 9.48
N ALA A 149 17.63 -20.02 10.27
CA ALA A 149 17.05 -18.69 10.20
C ALA A 149 18.08 -17.60 10.51
N ILE A 150 18.91 -17.80 11.54
CA ILE A 150 19.99 -16.88 11.92
C ILE A 150 20.99 -16.69 10.77
N LYS A 151 21.48 -17.79 10.19
CA LYS A 151 22.46 -17.73 9.09
C LYS A 151 21.95 -16.88 7.93
N TYR A 152 20.73 -17.13 7.47
CA TYR A 152 20.16 -16.39 6.34
C TYR A 152 19.80 -14.96 6.71
N TYR A 153 19.25 -14.72 7.90
CA TYR A 153 18.92 -13.38 8.37
C TYR A 153 20.16 -12.49 8.39
N LEU A 154 21.27 -12.94 8.97
CA LEU A 154 22.53 -12.19 8.99
C LEU A 154 23.09 -11.95 7.58
N SER A 155 22.97 -12.94 6.69
CA SER A 155 23.39 -12.81 5.30
C SER A 155 22.59 -11.75 4.55
N LEU A 156 21.28 -11.71 4.72
CA LEU A 156 20.40 -10.73 4.05
C LEU A 156 20.51 -9.34 4.67
N ASN A 157 20.65 -9.27 6.00
CA ASN A 157 20.80 -8.01 6.71
C ASN A 157 22.08 -7.27 6.31
N LYS A 158 23.17 -8.00 5.99
CA LYS A 158 24.40 -7.41 5.44
C LYS A 158 24.16 -6.58 4.16
N TYR A 159 23.14 -6.90 3.39
CA TYR A 159 22.76 -6.17 2.18
C TYR A 159 21.60 -5.19 2.40
N TYR A 160 21.26 -4.87 3.65
CA TYR A 160 20.13 -4.00 4.01
C TYR A 160 18.79 -4.45 3.41
N PHE A 161 18.65 -5.76 3.14
CA PHE A 161 17.49 -6.30 2.44
C PHE A 161 16.17 -6.07 3.21
N PHE A 162 16.20 -6.23 4.52
CA PHE A 162 15.02 -6.03 5.36
C PHE A 162 14.63 -4.55 5.46
N ASP A 163 15.61 -3.65 5.58
CA ASP A 163 15.35 -2.20 5.54
C ASP A 163 14.76 -1.78 4.19
N PHE A 164 15.24 -2.36 3.10
CA PHE A 164 14.67 -2.15 1.78
C PHE A 164 13.21 -2.62 1.71
N ILE A 165 12.90 -3.82 2.19
CA ILE A 165 11.52 -4.36 2.19
C ILE A 165 10.58 -3.49 3.03
N ILE A 166 11.04 -3.03 4.20
CA ILE A 166 10.20 -2.30 5.15
C ILE A 166 9.96 -0.85 4.71
N PHE A 167 11.01 -0.15 4.27
CA PHE A 167 10.96 1.31 4.08
C PHE A 167 10.91 1.73 2.61
N VAL A 168 11.60 1.03 1.71
CA VAL A 168 11.80 1.49 0.33
C VAL A 168 10.81 0.82 -0.63
N PHE A 169 10.66 -0.49 -0.53
CA PHE A 169 9.81 -1.29 -1.42
C PHE A 169 8.35 -0.85 -1.43
N PRO A 170 7.68 -0.54 -0.30
CA PRO A 170 6.26 -0.16 -0.32
C PRO A 170 6.04 1.14 -1.10
N ILE A 171 6.94 2.12 -0.95
CA ILE A 171 6.88 3.39 -1.69
C ILE A 171 7.07 3.16 -3.18
N ILE A 172 8.06 2.35 -3.57
CA ILE A 172 8.29 2.02 -4.98
C ILE A 172 7.08 1.28 -5.56
N LEU A 173 6.57 0.27 -4.85
CA LEU A 173 5.44 -0.54 -5.28
C LEU A 173 4.20 0.31 -5.51
N ILE A 174 3.85 1.21 -4.58
CA ILE A 174 2.65 2.04 -4.75
C ILE A 174 2.82 2.99 -5.92
N MET A 175 3.99 3.62 -6.10
CA MET A 175 4.25 4.50 -7.24
C MET A 175 4.12 3.76 -8.57
N LEU A 176 4.67 2.54 -8.66
CA LEU A 176 4.53 1.68 -9.84
C LEU A 176 3.07 1.34 -10.13
N LEU A 177 2.30 0.94 -9.12
CA LEU A 177 0.88 0.60 -9.29
C LEU A 177 0.06 1.80 -9.75
N LEU A 178 0.29 2.99 -9.19
CA LEU A 178 -0.41 4.22 -9.58
C LEU A 178 -0.11 4.60 -11.04
N ILE A 179 1.17 4.57 -11.44
CA ILE A 179 1.58 4.87 -12.83
C ILE A 179 1.01 3.84 -13.79
N HIS A 180 1.16 2.55 -13.48
CA HIS A 180 0.63 1.47 -14.31
C HIS A 180 -0.89 1.59 -14.49
N LYS A 181 -1.61 1.95 -13.42
CA LYS A 181 -3.05 2.17 -13.49
C LYS A 181 -3.41 3.31 -14.44
N LEU A 182 -2.75 4.47 -14.32
CA LEU A 182 -2.99 5.62 -15.19
C LEU A 182 -2.67 5.31 -16.65
N TYR A 183 -1.56 4.60 -16.89
CA TYR A 183 -1.15 4.17 -18.22
C TYR A 183 -2.18 3.25 -18.87
N ASN A 184 -2.62 2.20 -18.16
CA ASN A 184 -3.62 1.27 -18.70
C ASN A 184 -4.96 1.97 -19.02
N GLU A 185 -5.39 2.91 -18.18
CA GLU A 185 -6.62 3.68 -18.46
C GLU A 185 -6.44 4.63 -19.64
N PHE A 186 -5.26 5.24 -19.81
CA PHE A 186 -4.94 6.04 -20.99
C PHE A 186 -5.03 5.21 -22.29
N GLU A 187 -4.41 4.03 -22.30
CA GLU A 187 -4.46 3.11 -23.45
C GLU A 187 -5.91 2.68 -23.75
N ASN A 188 -6.65 2.21 -22.73
CA ASN A 188 -8.03 1.75 -22.91
C ASN A 188 -8.96 2.84 -23.47
N ASN A 189 -8.80 4.09 -23.03
CA ASN A 189 -9.63 5.20 -23.50
C ASN A 189 -9.29 5.64 -24.93
N ASN A 190 -8.06 5.39 -25.41
CA ASN A 190 -7.59 5.82 -26.73
C ASN A 190 -7.58 4.72 -27.80
N ILE A 191 -7.52 3.43 -27.42
CA ILE A 191 -7.65 2.28 -28.34
C ILE A 191 -9.05 2.25 -29.01
N SER A 192 -10.07 2.82 -28.35
CA SER A 192 -11.41 2.98 -28.92
C SER A 192 -11.49 3.85 -30.19
N LYS A 193 -10.36 4.37 -30.69
CA LYS A 193 -10.23 5.11 -31.96
C LYS A 193 -9.63 4.32 -33.14
N MET A 194 -9.09 3.11 -32.98
CA MET A 194 -8.54 2.35 -34.12
C MET A 194 -9.55 1.46 -34.83
N VAL A 195 -10.84 1.54 -34.46
CA VAL A 195 -11.92 0.73 -35.04
C VAL A 195 -13.03 1.65 -35.56
N TYR A 196 -12.72 2.67 -36.35
CA TYR A 196 -13.66 3.37 -37.25
C TYR A 196 -12.90 4.06 -38.37
#